data_AF-A0A358CRS3-F1
#
_entry.id   AF-A0A358CRS3-F1
#
_cell.length_a   1.000
_cell.length_b   1.000
_cell.length_c   1.000
_cell.angle_alpha   90.00
_cell.angle_beta   90.00
_cell.angle_gamma   90.00
#
_symmetry.space_group_name_H-M   'P 1'
#
loop_
_entity.id
_entity.type
_entity.pdbx_description
1 polymer ?
#
loop_
_entity_poly.entity_id
_entity_poly.type
_entity_poly.pdbx_seq_one_letter_code
_entity_poly.pdbx_strand_id
1 'polypeptide(L)' 'MEVGKWADLVVLDRDFMTVPVDEIREISPLQTIVRGKVVYNSAN' A
#
# COMPACT_ATOMS: atom_id res chain seq x y z
N MET A 1 11.11 10.25 3.93
CA MET A 1 11.70 9.87 2.64
C MET A 1 13.19 10.14 2.73
N GLU A 2 14.00 9.13 3.01
CA GLU A 2 15.47 9.30 3.06
C GLU A 2 16.04 9.17 1.65
N VAL A 3 16.82 10.17 1.22
CA VAL A 3 17.52 10.15 -0.07
C VAL A 3 18.56 9.03 -0.06
N GLY A 4 18.38 8.01 -0.90
CA GLY A 4 19.29 6.86 -1.02
C GLY A 4 18.67 5.49 -0.66
N LYS A 5 17.45 5.45 -0.12
CA LYS A 5 16.71 4.19 0.08
C LYS A 5 15.75 3.93 -1.08
N TRP A 6 15.60 2.65 -1.44
CA TRP A 6 14.58 2.24 -2.40
C TRP A 6 13.20 2.61 -1.85
N ALA A 7 12.42 3.34 -2.64
CA ALA A 7 11.06 3.71 -2.30
C ALA A 7 10.13 2.53 -2.57
N ASP A 8 10.01 1.66 -1.57
CA ASP A 8 9.07 0.54 -1.53
C ASP A 8 7.89 0.93 -0.64
N LEU A 9 6.70 1.07 -1.23
CA LEU A 9 5.49 1.46 -0.51
C LEU A 9 4.23 0.80 -1.09
N VAL A 10 3.22 0.65 -0.23
CA VAL A 10 1.89 0.13 -0.59
C VAL A 10 0.84 1.14 -0.13
N VAL A 11 -0.12 1.43 -1.00
CA VAL A 11 -1.31 2.22 -0.67
C VAL A 11 -2.45 1.25 -0.44
N LEU A 12 -3.10 1.35 0.72
CA LEU A 12 -4.21 0.49 1.13
C LEU A 12 -5.55 1.22 0.94
N ASP A 13 -6.62 0.47 0.71
CA ASP A 13 -7.98 0.99 0.58
C ASP A 13 -8.60 1.41 1.92
N ARG A 14 -8.10 0.87 3.02
CA ARG A 14 -8.51 1.19 4.39
C ARG A 14 -7.29 1.51 5.26
N ASP A 15 -7.54 2.27 6.33
CA ASP A 15 -6.53 2.53 7.35
C ASP A 15 -6.47 1.36 8.34
N PHE A 16 -5.33 0.66 8.30
CA PHE A 16 -5.03 -0.47 9.17
C PHE A 16 -5.10 -0.12 10.67
N MET A 17 -4.87 1.14 11.05
CA MET A 17 -4.80 1.53 12.47
C MET A 17 -6.18 1.79 13.09
N THR A 18 -7.23 1.86 12.28
CA THR A 18 -8.58 2.24 12.72
C THR A 18 -9.66 1.22 12.38
N VAL A 19 -9.41 0.33 11.42
CA VAL A 19 -10.33 -0.74 11.02
C VAL A 19 -10.50 -1.80 12.13
N PRO A 20 -11.70 -2.37 12.31
CA PRO A 20 -11.92 -3.51 13.20
C PRO A 20 -11.03 -4.72 12.87
N VAL A 21 -10.65 -5.50 13.90
CA VAL A 21 -9.68 -6.60 13.76
C VAL A 21 -10.15 -7.69 12.79
N ASP A 22 -11.44 -7.98 12.79
CA ASP A 22 -12.11 -8.92 11.90
C ASP A 22 -12.10 -8.48 10.43
N GLU A 23 -12.12 -7.17 10.18
CA GLU A 23 -12.07 -6.57 8.84
C GLU A 23 -10.65 -6.39 8.29
N ILE A 24 -9.60 -6.55 9.11
CA ILE A 24 -8.19 -6.40 8.66
C ILE A 24 -7.89 -7.28 7.45
N ARG A 25 -8.51 -8.47 7.36
CA ARG A 25 -8.29 -9.43 6.28
C ARG A 25 -8.91 -9.00 4.95
N GLU A 26 -9.78 -7.99 4.96
CA GLU A 26 -10.45 -7.47 3.78
C GLU A 26 -9.70 -6.30 3.13
N ILE A 27 -8.71 -5.73 3.83
CA ILE A 27 -7.90 -4.64 3.32
C ILE A 27 -7.19 -5.09 2.04
N SER A 28 -7.33 -4.30 0.99
CA SER A 28 -6.77 -4.56 -0.32
C SER A 28 -5.79 -3.44 -0.72
N PRO A 29 -4.68 -3.77 -1.39
CA PRO A 29 -3.81 -2.74 -1.93
C PRO A 29 -4.52 -2.03 -3.09
N LEU A 30 -4.49 -0.70 -3.09
CA LEU A 30 -4.86 0.14 -4.24
C LEU A 30 -3.67 0.33 -5.18
N GLN A 31 -2.47 0.45 -4.63
CA GLN A 31 -1.26 0.66 -5.41
C GLN A 31 -0.04 0.01 -4.72
N THR A 32 0.87 -0.54 -5.51
CA THR A 32 2.17 -1.02 -5.02
C THR A 32 3.29 -0.36 -5.81
N ILE A 33 4.27 0.21 -5.10
CA ILE A 33 5.46 0.82 -5.68
C ILE A 33 6.67 0.06 -5.18
N VAL A 34 7.51 -0.38 -6.10
CA VAL A 34 8.77 -1.04 -5.82
C VAL A 34 9.88 -0.25 -6.49
N ARG A 35 10.90 0.17 -5.74
CA ARG A 35 12.03 0.96 -6.25
C ARG A 35 11.59 2.22 -7.01
N GLY A 36 10.52 2.87 -6.55
CA GLY A 36 9.97 4.06 -7.20
C GLY A 36 9.15 3.81 -8.47
N LYS A 37 8.90 2.54 -8.87
CA LYS A 37 8.04 2.19 -10.00
C LYS A 37 6.72 1.60 -9.50
N VAL A 38 5.60 2.05 -10.05
CA VAL A 38 4.29 1.45 -9.80
C VAL A 38 4.26 0.09 -10.51
N VAL A 39 4.05 -0.98 -9.74
CA VAL A 39 3.98 -2.36 -10.24
C VAL A 39 2.58 -2.94 -10.17
N TYR A 40 1.69 -2.33 -9.39
CA TYR A 40 0.29 -2.70 -9.27
C TYR A 40 -0.56 -1.45 -9.06
N ASN A 41 -1.72 -1.39 -9.69
CA ASN A 41 -2.73 -0.36 -9.54
C ASN A 41 -4.11 -0.98 -9.74
N SER A 42 -5.02 -0.79 -8.79
CA SER A 42 -6.37 -1.38 -8.82
C SER A 42 -7.33 -0.70 -9.81
N ALA A 43 -6.98 0.48 -10.34
CA ALA A 43 -7.84 1.25 -11.26
C ALA A 43 -7.57 0.99 -12.75
N ASN A 44 -6.64 0.08 -13.08
CA ASN A 44 -6.24 -0.26 -14.46
C ASN A 44 -6.75 -1.63 -14.90
#